data_AF-A0A1U8AMW1-F1
#
_entry.id   AF-A0A1U8AMW1-F1
#
_cell.length_a   1.000
_cell.length_b   1.000
_cell.length_c   1.000
_cell.angle_alpha   90.00
_cell.angle_beta   90.00
_cell.angle_gamma   90.00
#
_symmetry.space_group_name_H-M   'P 1'
#
loop_
_entity.id
_entity.type
_entity.pdbx_description
1 polymer ?
#
loop_
_entity_poly.entity_id
_entity_poly.type
_entity_poly.pdbx_seq_one_letter_code
_entity_poly.pdbx_strand_id
1 'polypeptide(L)'
;MASSKQKLLSHSFSPSRFQLLTETCSVVITICTVCKTSLRQRMDEHEGETLTIFERVKVNGTLTPITFSVHGRIRWADKRQRCLTVEKDVLGFVADGSTFTIKAMVEKDNGISCVGNRGNRVRKDFVIEPLSQESHQLWCRKLQECIDSLDRPKRLFIIVNPFGGKKFASWIFQYEVKPLLEAANVQYTVQETKYQLHAKEIAQTLDISKYDGIVCISGDGVLVEVVNGLLQRDDWDAAIKMPIGIIPAGTGNGMIKSLLDFVDDPCSVSNATLSVIRGHKCSLDVITILQGETKFFSVLMLAWGLIADIDIESEKYRWMGSARLDFYALVRIIHKRRYNGRLSFVPAPGYETYGEPSNQNDRCTKKMSKSQEDSVKSRQHGYQGPEISLDSLEWRTIDGPFVSVWLHNVPWGSEDTMAAPDAKFSDGYLDLIIIKNCPRASLLALMSKLSDGSYVKSPYVLYLKVKAFILEPGQRFKCPTKGGIIDSDGEVLARGEGTYNCEQKKDLMAYDRIQMTVDQGLATLFSPR
;
A
#
# COMPACT_ATOMS: atom_id res chain seq x y z
N MET A 1 -70.11 -38.75 -26.41
CA MET A 1 -69.71 -38.59 -25.00
C MET A 1 -69.16 -37.17 -24.81
N ALA A 2 -69.80 -36.41 -23.91
CA ALA A 2 -69.40 -35.17 -23.22
C ALA A 2 -68.30 -34.29 -23.86
N SER A 3 -68.60 -33.03 -24.27
CA SER A 3 -68.45 -31.78 -23.47
C SER A 3 -67.38 -30.90 -24.17
N SER A 4 -67.45 -29.58 -24.36
CA SER A 4 -68.28 -28.51 -23.83
C SER A 4 -68.27 -27.27 -24.75
N LYS A 5 -69.26 -26.39 -24.50
CA LYS A 5 -69.69 -25.21 -25.25
C LYS A 5 -68.80 -23.95 -25.14
N GLN A 6 -68.95 -23.11 -26.16
CA GLN A 6 -68.64 -21.68 -26.30
C GLN A 6 -68.91 -20.78 -25.07
N LYS A 7 -68.08 -19.74 -24.91
CA LYS A 7 -68.52 -18.33 -24.78
C LYS A 7 -67.38 -17.32 -24.98
N LEU A 8 -67.59 -16.39 -25.92
CA LEU A 8 -66.87 -15.11 -26.03
C LEU A 8 -67.19 -14.22 -24.82
N LEU A 9 -66.25 -13.34 -24.44
CA LEU A 9 -66.55 -11.97 -24.00
C LEU A 9 -65.33 -11.04 -24.27
N SER A 10 -65.67 -9.89 -24.83
CA SER A 10 -64.88 -8.74 -25.27
C SER A 10 -64.15 -8.00 -24.14
N HIS A 11 -62.94 -7.51 -24.39
CA HIS A 11 -62.44 -6.31 -23.69
C HIS A 11 -61.58 -5.40 -24.59
N SER A 12 -61.97 -4.13 -24.54
CA SER A 12 -61.40 -2.88 -25.05
C SER A 12 -59.90 -2.68 -24.79
N PHE A 13 -59.17 -2.26 -25.83
CA PHE A 13 -57.82 -1.70 -25.72
C PHE A 13 -57.86 -0.24 -25.26
N SER A 14 -57.07 0.10 -24.22
CA SER A 14 -56.87 1.48 -23.75
C SER A 14 -55.64 2.13 -24.43
N PRO A 15 -55.58 3.48 -24.58
CA PRO A 15 -54.57 4.18 -25.38
C PRO A 15 -53.22 4.44 -24.67
N SER A 16 -52.91 3.77 -23.56
CA SER A 16 -51.70 4.05 -22.74
C SER A 16 -50.42 3.33 -23.20
N ARG A 17 -50.47 2.51 -24.26
CA ARG A 17 -49.27 1.81 -24.80
C ARG A 17 -48.53 2.55 -25.91
N PHE A 18 -49.09 3.61 -26.47
CA PHE A 18 -48.44 4.37 -27.55
C PHE A 18 -47.47 5.46 -27.06
N GLN A 19 -47.55 5.85 -25.78
CA GLN A 19 -46.66 6.86 -25.18
C GLN A 19 -45.33 6.26 -24.70
N LEU A 20 -45.29 4.96 -24.35
CA LEU A 20 -44.05 4.29 -23.92
C LEU A 20 -43.11 3.95 -25.10
N LEU A 21 -43.65 3.82 -26.32
CA LEU A 21 -42.88 3.51 -27.54
C LEU A 21 -42.20 4.74 -28.16
N THR A 22 -42.69 5.95 -27.86
CA THR A 22 -42.12 7.20 -28.38
C THR A 22 -40.99 7.74 -27.49
N GLU A 23 -41.04 7.53 -26.17
CA GLU A 23 -39.93 7.87 -25.26
C GLU A 23 -38.75 6.89 -25.39
N THR A 24 -38.99 5.60 -25.62
CA THR A 24 -37.93 4.60 -25.83
C THR A 24 -37.17 4.83 -27.15
N CYS A 25 -37.83 5.31 -28.22
CA CYS A 25 -37.15 5.71 -29.45
C CYS A 25 -36.29 6.98 -29.30
N SER A 26 -36.71 7.97 -28.50
CA SER A 26 -35.91 9.18 -28.27
C SER A 26 -34.66 8.92 -27.42
N VAL A 27 -34.73 7.99 -26.46
CA VAL A 27 -33.57 7.57 -25.66
C VAL A 27 -32.56 6.77 -26.50
N VAL A 28 -33.03 5.89 -27.40
CA VAL A 28 -32.14 5.12 -28.29
C VAL A 28 -31.44 6.02 -29.33
N ILE A 29 -32.12 7.04 -29.86
CA ILE A 29 -31.52 8.01 -30.79
C ILE A 29 -30.51 8.92 -30.07
N THR A 30 -30.78 9.31 -28.81
CA THR A 30 -29.84 10.11 -28.00
C THR A 30 -28.59 9.29 -27.63
N ILE A 31 -28.73 8.01 -27.29
CA ILE A 31 -27.59 7.11 -27.00
C ILE A 31 -26.77 6.84 -28.28
N CYS A 32 -27.40 6.67 -29.44
CA CYS A 32 -26.68 6.52 -30.72
C CYS A 32 -25.94 7.80 -31.14
N THR A 33 -26.49 8.97 -30.83
CA THR A 33 -25.86 10.25 -31.17
C THR A 33 -24.69 10.56 -30.22
N VAL A 34 -24.84 10.32 -28.92
CA VAL A 34 -23.76 10.43 -27.91
C VAL A 34 -22.66 9.39 -28.14
N CYS A 35 -22.98 8.18 -28.60
CA CYS A 35 -21.96 7.21 -29.04
C CYS A 35 -21.25 7.66 -30.32
N LYS A 36 -21.92 8.32 -31.27
CA LYS A 36 -21.27 8.88 -32.47
C LYS A 36 -20.42 10.11 -32.17
N THR A 37 -20.80 10.99 -31.22
CA THR A 37 -19.94 12.08 -30.75
C THR A 37 -18.83 11.60 -29.84
N SER A 38 -19.00 10.53 -29.05
CA SER A 38 -17.92 9.92 -28.26
C SER A 38 -16.95 9.10 -29.11
N LEU A 39 -17.41 8.45 -30.18
CA LEU A 39 -16.56 7.79 -31.18
C LEU A 39 -15.84 8.80 -32.08
N ARG A 40 -16.43 9.97 -32.36
CA ARG A 40 -15.71 11.09 -33.00
C ARG A 40 -14.73 11.78 -32.04
N GLN A 41 -15.07 11.97 -30.77
CA GLN A 41 -14.14 12.48 -29.75
C GLN A 41 -12.99 11.51 -29.40
N ARG A 42 -13.08 10.22 -29.76
CA ARG A 42 -11.96 9.27 -29.66
C ARG A 42 -11.10 9.19 -30.93
N MET A 43 -11.45 9.94 -31.98
CA MET A 43 -10.67 10.00 -33.22
C MET A 43 -9.97 11.35 -33.43
N ASP A 44 -10.17 12.34 -32.55
CA ASP A 44 -9.63 13.71 -32.68
C ASP A 44 -8.50 14.04 -31.67
N GLU A 45 -7.78 13.06 -31.12
CA GLU A 45 -6.51 13.28 -30.36
C GLU A 45 -5.25 13.02 -31.22
N HIS A 46 -5.36 12.98 -32.56
CA HIS A 46 -4.31 12.43 -33.43
C HIS A 46 -3.69 13.37 -34.47
N GLU A 47 -3.74 14.68 -34.26
CA GLU A 47 -2.92 15.63 -35.01
C GLU A 47 -1.89 16.31 -34.10
N GLY A 48 -0.62 15.87 -34.19
CA GLY A 48 0.50 16.63 -33.62
C GLY A 48 1.64 15.84 -32.94
N GLU A 49 1.62 14.51 -32.87
CA GLU A 49 2.71 13.77 -32.22
C GLU A 49 3.95 13.71 -33.12
N THR A 50 5.05 14.36 -32.73
CA THR A 50 6.30 14.36 -33.51
C THR A 50 6.90 12.95 -33.54
N LEU A 51 7.08 12.41 -34.74
CA LEU A 51 7.63 11.07 -34.94
C LEU A 51 9.15 11.14 -35.07
N THR A 52 9.84 10.22 -34.39
CA THR A 52 11.28 10.00 -34.54
C THR A 52 11.55 8.94 -35.61
N ILE A 53 10.70 7.91 -35.70
CA ILE A 53 10.82 6.84 -36.71
C ILE A 53 9.43 6.52 -37.28
N PHE A 54 9.35 6.35 -38.59
CA PHE A 54 8.19 5.87 -39.32
C PHE A 54 8.66 4.97 -40.47
N GLU A 55 8.44 3.66 -40.37
CA GLU A 55 8.85 2.71 -41.42
C GLU A 55 8.04 1.41 -41.39
N ARG A 56 8.34 0.49 -42.31
CA ARG A 56 7.79 -0.87 -42.30
C ARG A 56 8.85 -1.84 -41.79
N VAL A 57 8.50 -2.63 -40.79
CA VAL A 57 9.34 -3.69 -40.22
C VAL A 57 8.54 -5.00 -40.21
N LYS A 58 9.19 -6.15 -40.07
CA LYS A 58 8.43 -7.38 -39.76
C LYS A 58 8.27 -7.49 -38.25
N VAL A 59 7.02 -7.45 -37.77
CA VAL A 59 6.70 -7.73 -36.37
C VAL A 59 6.20 -9.16 -36.28
N ASN A 60 6.90 -10.02 -35.55
CA ASN A 60 6.62 -11.46 -35.49
C ASN A 60 6.46 -12.09 -36.90
N GLY A 61 7.29 -11.68 -37.85
CA GLY A 61 7.29 -12.15 -39.24
C GLY A 61 6.28 -11.47 -40.18
N THR A 62 5.38 -10.61 -39.68
CA THR A 62 4.40 -9.89 -40.53
C THR A 62 4.88 -8.48 -40.85
N LEU A 63 4.91 -8.11 -42.13
CA LEU A 63 5.34 -6.76 -42.56
C LEU A 63 4.30 -5.71 -42.16
N THR A 64 4.67 -4.86 -41.21
CA THR A 64 3.75 -3.95 -40.52
C THR A 64 4.36 -2.55 -40.43
N PRO A 65 3.58 -1.48 -40.70
CA PRO A 65 4.02 -0.12 -40.42
C PRO A 65 4.13 0.07 -38.90
N ILE A 66 5.29 0.54 -38.45
CA ILE A 66 5.57 0.84 -37.05
C ILE A 66 5.99 2.30 -36.92
N THR A 67 5.58 2.94 -35.83
CA THR A 67 5.96 4.32 -35.52
C THR A 67 6.61 4.39 -34.14
N PHE A 68 7.57 5.30 -34.00
CA PHE A 68 8.17 5.68 -32.72
C PHE A 68 8.11 7.19 -32.53
N SER A 69 7.47 7.66 -31.47
CA SER A 69 7.34 9.10 -31.17
C SER A 69 8.48 9.61 -30.30
N VAL A 70 8.69 10.93 -30.31
CA VAL A 70 9.66 11.62 -29.42
C VAL A 70 9.35 11.40 -27.93
N HIS A 71 8.09 11.10 -27.58
CA HIS A 71 7.66 10.79 -26.21
C HIS A 71 7.77 9.30 -25.87
N GLY A 72 8.49 8.52 -26.68
CA GLY A 72 8.71 7.11 -26.41
C GLY A 72 7.47 6.24 -26.63
N ARG A 73 6.51 6.63 -27.49
CA ARG A 73 5.40 5.75 -27.86
C ARG A 73 5.73 4.94 -29.10
N ILE A 74 5.48 3.63 -29.04
CA ILE A 74 5.67 2.68 -30.13
C ILE A 74 4.29 2.19 -30.58
N ARG A 75 3.94 2.36 -31.86
CA ARG A 75 2.63 1.94 -32.39
C ARG A 75 2.76 1.09 -33.64
N TRP A 76 1.98 0.02 -33.71
CA TRP A 76 1.88 -0.81 -34.91
C TRP A 76 0.54 -1.54 -34.97
N ALA A 77 0.18 -2.03 -36.14
CA ALA A 77 -1.04 -2.82 -36.35
C ALA A 77 -0.71 -4.32 -36.43
N ASP A 78 -1.15 -5.11 -35.45
CA ASP A 78 -1.06 -6.58 -35.48
C ASP A 78 -2.37 -7.19 -34.99
N LYS A 79 -3.26 -7.56 -35.93
CA LYS A 79 -4.67 -7.97 -35.75
C LYS A 79 -5.58 -6.97 -35.02
N ARG A 80 -5.01 -6.08 -34.21
CA ARG A 80 -5.54 -4.90 -33.51
C ARG A 80 -4.46 -3.80 -33.53
N GLN A 81 -4.86 -2.55 -33.36
CA GLN A 81 -3.91 -1.46 -33.10
C GLN A 81 -3.25 -1.68 -31.74
N ARG A 82 -1.92 -1.76 -31.71
CA ARG A 82 -1.12 -1.86 -30.49
C ARG A 82 -0.36 -0.56 -30.26
N CYS A 83 -0.25 -0.18 -29.00
CA CYS A 83 0.49 0.98 -28.53
C CYS A 83 1.24 0.58 -27.26
N LEU A 84 2.55 0.83 -27.21
CA LEU A 84 3.37 0.71 -26.01
C LEU A 84 3.96 2.08 -25.69
N THR A 85 4.03 2.43 -24.41
CA THR A 85 4.81 3.58 -23.94
C THR A 85 6.08 3.06 -23.28
N VAL A 86 7.27 3.53 -23.69
CA VAL A 86 8.55 3.04 -23.17
C VAL A 86 8.63 3.18 -21.65
N GLU A 87 8.26 4.34 -21.12
CA GLU A 87 8.20 4.63 -19.68
C GLU A 87 7.33 3.64 -18.91
N LYS A 88 6.12 3.36 -19.41
CA LYS A 88 5.10 2.59 -18.68
C LYS A 88 5.17 1.09 -18.93
N ASP A 89 5.36 0.68 -20.17
CA ASP A 89 5.09 -0.70 -20.59
C ASP A 89 6.37 -1.45 -20.94
N VAL A 90 7.42 -0.78 -21.41
CA VAL A 90 8.67 -1.45 -21.83
C VAL A 90 9.58 -1.66 -20.64
N LEU A 91 9.94 -2.92 -20.37
CA LEU A 91 10.94 -3.30 -19.37
C LEU A 91 12.35 -3.01 -19.90
N GLY A 92 12.61 -3.43 -21.13
CA GLY A 92 13.89 -3.28 -21.82
C GLY A 92 13.82 -3.88 -23.21
N PHE A 93 14.97 -3.95 -23.90
CA PHE A 93 15.06 -4.62 -25.19
C PHE A 93 16.39 -5.37 -25.32
N VAL A 94 16.43 -6.33 -26.25
CA VAL A 94 17.65 -7.08 -26.60
C VAL A 94 17.80 -7.05 -28.11
N ALA A 95 18.97 -6.64 -28.60
CA ALA A 95 19.32 -6.74 -30.01
C ALA A 95 20.01 -8.09 -30.28
N ASP A 96 19.57 -8.80 -31.32
CA ASP A 96 20.16 -10.08 -31.73
C ASP A 96 20.18 -10.18 -33.27
N GLY A 97 21.38 -10.27 -33.83
CA GLY A 97 21.61 -10.26 -35.28
C GLY A 97 20.95 -9.06 -35.97
N SER A 98 20.05 -9.34 -36.91
CA SER A 98 19.26 -8.35 -37.66
C SER A 98 17.92 -8.02 -37.00
N THR A 99 17.64 -8.53 -35.80
CA THR A 99 16.39 -8.33 -35.09
C THR A 99 16.62 -7.63 -33.75
N PHE A 100 15.56 -7.08 -33.18
CA PHE A 100 15.55 -6.68 -31.77
C PHE A 100 14.23 -7.09 -31.14
N THR A 101 14.29 -7.46 -29.87
CA THR A 101 13.13 -7.90 -29.09
C THR A 101 12.82 -6.88 -28.02
N ILE A 102 11.63 -6.26 -28.08
CA ILE A 102 11.11 -5.42 -27.01
C ILE A 102 10.45 -6.32 -25.97
N LYS A 103 10.89 -6.22 -24.72
CA LYS A 103 10.30 -6.93 -23.57
C LYS A 103 9.38 -5.97 -22.84
N ALA A 104 8.08 -6.27 -22.78
CA ALA A 104 7.09 -5.35 -22.24
C ALA A 104 6.06 -6.03 -21.34
N MET A 105 5.50 -5.26 -20.40
CA MET A 105 4.36 -5.62 -19.58
C MET A 105 3.09 -5.06 -20.21
N VAL A 106 2.19 -5.94 -20.64
CA VAL A 106 0.91 -5.55 -21.26
C VAL A 106 -0.25 -6.06 -20.42
N GLU A 107 -1.38 -5.36 -20.47
CA GLU A 107 -2.61 -5.86 -19.86
C GLU A 107 -3.01 -7.21 -20.47
N LYS A 108 -3.46 -8.13 -19.61
CA LYS A 108 -3.99 -9.40 -20.05
C LYS A 108 -5.28 -9.16 -20.83
N ASP A 109 -5.34 -9.62 -22.08
CA ASP A 109 -6.56 -9.58 -22.89
C ASP A 109 -7.64 -10.41 -22.19
N ASN A 110 -8.57 -9.76 -21.49
CA ASN A 110 -9.75 -10.46 -20.96
C ASN A 110 -10.62 -10.83 -22.16
N GLY A 111 -10.73 -12.12 -22.45
CA GLY A 111 -11.83 -12.65 -23.26
C GLY A 111 -13.18 -12.22 -22.67
N ILE A 112 -14.25 -12.34 -23.47
CA ILE A 112 -15.63 -11.88 -23.23
C ILE A 112 -16.17 -12.36 -21.86
N SER A 113 -15.78 -11.70 -20.79
CA SER A 113 -16.23 -11.93 -19.42
C SER A 113 -16.45 -10.57 -18.80
N CYS A 114 -17.72 -10.25 -18.56
CA CYS A 114 -18.20 -8.96 -18.07
C CYS A 114 -17.96 -8.76 -16.56
N VAL A 115 -16.95 -9.40 -15.97
CA VAL A 115 -16.59 -9.24 -14.55
C VAL A 115 -15.09 -8.93 -14.45
N GLY A 116 -14.81 -7.76 -13.85
CA GLY A 116 -13.57 -7.01 -13.98
C GLY A 116 -12.32 -7.73 -13.47
N ASN A 117 -11.37 -7.91 -14.38
CA ASN A 117 -9.99 -8.22 -14.06
C ASN A 117 -9.09 -7.18 -14.77
N ARG A 118 -9.38 -5.89 -14.56
CA ARG A 118 -8.52 -4.79 -15.04
C ARG A 118 -7.21 -4.79 -14.23
N GLY A 119 -6.08 -4.49 -14.87
CA GLY A 119 -4.81 -4.25 -14.20
C GLY A 119 -3.89 -5.47 -13.98
N ASN A 120 -4.30 -6.68 -14.34
CA ASN A 120 -3.37 -7.82 -14.37
C ASN A 120 -2.49 -7.74 -15.63
N ARG A 121 -1.19 -7.52 -15.42
CA ARG A 121 -0.20 -7.40 -16.49
C ARG A 121 0.56 -8.71 -16.71
N VAL A 122 0.85 -9.01 -17.97
CA VAL A 122 1.65 -10.15 -18.40
C VAL A 122 2.83 -9.68 -19.24
N ARG A 123 3.97 -10.34 -19.07
CA ARG A 123 5.12 -10.11 -19.93
C ARG A 123 4.82 -10.62 -21.34
N LYS A 124 5.09 -9.81 -22.36
CA LYS A 124 5.13 -10.20 -23.77
C LYS A 124 6.41 -9.68 -24.40
N ASP A 125 6.98 -10.51 -25.25
CA ASP A 125 8.18 -10.19 -26.02
C ASP A 125 7.74 -9.95 -27.49
N PHE A 126 8.18 -8.83 -28.07
CA PHE A 126 7.84 -8.40 -29.42
C PHE A 126 9.10 -8.43 -30.27
N VAL A 127 9.18 -9.38 -31.20
CA VAL A 127 10.33 -9.51 -32.11
C VAL A 127 10.09 -8.61 -33.31
N ILE A 128 11.00 -7.67 -33.52
CA ILE A 128 10.98 -6.71 -34.61
C ILE A 128 12.21 -6.94 -35.48
N GLU A 129 11.97 -7.12 -36.78
CA GLU A 129 13.00 -7.28 -37.82
C GLU A 129 12.94 -6.07 -38.78
N PRO A 130 13.84 -5.10 -38.60
CA PRO A 130 14.10 -4.03 -39.56
C PRO A 130 14.49 -4.52 -40.95
N LEU A 131 14.19 -3.73 -41.98
CA LEU A 131 14.49 -4.09 -43.38
C LEU A 131 15.95 -3.79 -43.79
N SER A 132 16.68 -3.02 -42.99
CA SER A 132 18.08 -2.69 -43.24
C SER A 132 18.90 -2.61 -41.94
N GLN A 133 20.22 -2.77 -42.06
CA GLN A 133 21.13 -2.65 -40.93
C GLN A 133 21.14 -1.23 -40.33
N GLU A 134 21.00 -0.20 -41.16
CA GLU A 134 20.92 1.19 -40.71
C GLU A 134 19.66 1.45 -39.89
N SER A 135 18.52 0.89 -40.32
CA SER A 135 17.27 0.95 -39.57
C SER A 135 17.38 0.23 -38.22
N HIS A 136 17.99 -0.97 -38.21
CA HIS A 136 18.25 -1.70 -36.97
C HIS A 136 19.08 -0.90 -35.96
N GLN A 137 20.18 -0.29 -36.42
CA GLN A 137 21.02 0.56 -35.58
C GLN A 137 20.27 1.80 -35.08
N LEU A 138 19.44 2.43 -35.94
CA LEU A 138 18.63 3.58 -35.57
C LEU A 138 17.63 3.24 -34.46
N TRP A 139 16.90 2.13 -34.59
CA TRP A 139 15.96 1.64 -33.57
C TRP A 139 16.64 1.35 -32.25
N CYS A 140 17.72 0.56 -32.27
CA CYS A 140 18.44 0.19 -31.05
C CYS A 140 18.95 1.44 -30.33
N ARG A 141 19.54 2.38 -31.08
CA ARG A 141 20.03 3.65 -30.51
C ARG A 141 18.88 4.47 -29.90
N LYS A 142 17.77 4.64 -30.62
CA LYS A 142 16.64 5.46 -30.14
C LYS A 142 15.89 4.86 -28.96
N LEU A 143 15.74 3.54 -28.92
CA LEU A 143 15.19 2.85 -27.75
C LEU A 143 16.13 2.96 -26.56
N GLN A 144 17.44 2.78 -26.76
CA GLN A 144 18.43 2.94 -25.71
C GLN A 144 18.46 4.36 -25.14
N GLU A 145 18.50 5.39 -26.01
CA GLU A 145 18.41 6.81 -25.61
C GLU A 145 17.15 7.08 -24.77
N CYS A 146 16.00 6.53 -25.19
CA CYS A 146 14.74 6.71 -24.46
C CYS A 146 14.78 6.01 -23.10
N ILE A 147 15.27 4.76 -23.01
CA ILE A 147 15.37 4.02 -21.76
C ILE A 147 16.40 4.66 -20.81
N ASP A 148 17.55 5.08 -21.31
CA ASP A 148 18.61 5.73 -20.52
C ASP A 148 18.17 7.10 -19.98
N SER A 149 17.21 7.76 -20.66
CA SER A 149 16.60 8.99 -20.15
C SER A 149 15.63 8.78 -18.99
N LEU A 150 15.20 7.53 -18.74
CA LEU A 150 14.40 7.17 -17.59
C LEU A 150 15.35 6.95 -16.40
N ASP A 151 15.09 7.60 -15.26
CA ASP A 151 15.85 7.44 -14.00
C ASP A 151 15.57 6.08 -13.33
N ARG A 152 15.65 4.99 -14.09
CA ARG A 152 15.39 3.63 -13.62
C ARG A 152 16.57 3.13 -12.77
N PRO A 153 16.30 2.37 -11.70
CA PRO A 153 17.36 1.75 -10.91
C PRO A 153 18.13 0.73 -11.75
N LYS A 154 19.46 0.73 -11.63
CA LYS A 154 20.36 -0.18 -12.34
C LYS A 154 20.85 -1.29 -11.44
N ARG A 155 21.00 -1.04 -10.14
CA ARG A 155 21.51 -1.98 -9.14
C ARG A 155 20.60 -2.00 -7.91
N LEU A 156 20.04 -3.16 -7.59
CA LEU A 156 19.14 -3.33 -6.44
C LEU A 156 19.70 -4.32 -5.41
N PHE A 157 19.49 -4.03 -4.14
CA PHE A 157 19.72 -5.00 -3.07
C PHE A 157 18.39 -5.63 -2.64
N ILE A 158 18.23 -6.93 -2.80
CA ILE A 158 16.98 -7.64 -2.61
C ILE A 158 17.05 -8.47 -1.33
N ILE A 159 16.17 -8.15 -0.38
CA ILE A 159 15.96 -8.91 0.85
C ILE A 159 14.75 -9.82 0.65
N VAL A 160 14.96 -11.13 0.78
CA VAL A 160 13.90 -12.13 0.63
C VAL A 160 13.65 -12.78 1.99
N ASN A 161 12.40 -12.81 2.44
CA ASN A 161 12.05 -13.56 3.65
C ASN A 161 11.40 -14.90 3.30
N PRO A 162 12.15 -16.02 3.27
CA PRO A 162 11.61 -17.33 2.89
C PRO A 162 10.54 -17.85 3.86
N PHE A 163 10.45 -17.28 5.07
CA PHE A 163 9.49 -17.67 6.10
C PHE A 163 8.20 -16.84 6.08
N GLY A 164 8.13 -15.82 5.23
CA GLY A 164 6.96 -14.95 5.08
C GLY A 164 5.73 -15.70 4.54
N GLY A 165 4.57 -15.39 5.11
CA GLY A 165 3.27 -15.89 4.66
C GLY A 165 3.22 -17.41 4.43
N LYS A 166 2.92 -17.81 3.19
CA LYS A 166 2.83 -19.23 2.77
C LYS A 166 4.19 -19.87 2.47
N LYS A 167 5.31 -19.21 2.78
CA LYS A 167 6.70 -19.64 2.49
C LYS A 167 7.02 -19.75 0.99
N PHE A 168 6.45 -18.85 0.20
CA PHE A 168 6.66 -18.78 -1.26
C PHE A 168 7.60 -17.65 -1.68
N ALA A 169 8.14 -16.83 -0.77
CA ALA A 169 8.92 -15.65 -1.15
C ALA A 169 10.12 -15.96 -2.07
N SER A 170 10.90 -17.01 -1.77
CA SER A 170 12.01 -17.44 -2.64
C SER A 170 11.53 -17.93 -4.01
N TRP A 171 10.37 -18.58 -4.07
CA TRP A 171 9.75 -19.00 -5.34
C TRP A 171 9.28 -17.78 -6.14
N ILE A 172 8.58 -16.84 -5.50
CA ILE A 172 8.13 -15.56 -6.08
C ILE A 172 9.33 -14.83 -6.67
N PHE A 173 10.42 -14.74 -5.91
CA PHE A 173 11.66 -14.15 -6.41
C PHE A 173 12.17 -14.84 -7.69
N GLN A 174 12.35 -16.17 -7.66
CA GLN A 174 12.95 -16.90 -8.78
C GLN A 174 12.10 -16.91 -10.04
N TYR A 175 10.77 -17.02 -9.91
CA TYR A 175 9.89 -17.29 -11.05
C TYR A 175 9.04 -16.10 -11.51
N GLU A 176 8.84 -15.09 -10.66
CA GLU A 176 8.04 -13.91 -11.01
C GLU A 176 8.89 -12.63 -11.06
N VAL A 177 9.72 -12.37 -10.04
CA VAL A 177 10.47 -11.10 -9.94
C VAL A 177 11.72 -11.12 -10.81
N LYS A 178 12.57 -12.14 -10.67
CA LYS A 178 13.85 -12.27 -11.37
C LYS A 178 13.70 -12.15 -12.90
N PRO A 179 12.74 -12.84 -13.57
CA PRO A 179 12.58 -12.70 -15.01
C PRO A 179 12.21 -11.29 -15.48
N LEU A 180 11.57 -10.48 -14.63
CA LEU A 180 11.24 -9.08 -14.92
C LEU A 180 12.45 -8.17 -14.75
N LEU A 181 13.23 -8.37 -13.69
CA LEU A 181 14.49 -7.63 -13.47
C LEU A 181 15.50 -7.89 -14.60
N GLU A 182 15.66 -9.16 -15.01
CA GLU A 182 16.51 -9.54 -16.13
C GLU A 182 16.01 -8.98 -17.47
N ALA A 183 14.70 -8.91 -17.67
CA ALA A 183 14.10 -8.27 -18.85
C ALA A 183 14.37 -6.76 -18.90
N ALA A 184 14.46 -6.13 -17.73
CA ALA A 184 14.78 -4.71 -17.58
C ALA A 184 16.28 -4.41 -17.48
N ASN A 185 17.15 -5.42 -17.59
CA ASN A 185 18.59 -5.30 -17.43
C ASN A 185 19.02 -4.67 -16.08
N VAL A 186 18.25 -4.96 -15.01
CA VAL A 186 18.54 -4.51 -13.66
C VAL A 186 19.43 -5.54 -12.97
N GLN A 187 20.61 -5.12 -12.50
CA GLN A 187 21.49 -5.94 -11.71
C GLN A 187 20.99 -6.01 -10.28
N TYR A 188 21.19 -7.15 -9.62
CA TYR A 188 20.73 -7.32 -8.25
C TYR A 188 21.66 -8.20 -7.41
N THR A 189 21.68 -7.94 -6.11
CA THR A 189 22.23 -8.82 -5.07
C THR A 189 21.08 -9.34 -4.23
N VAL A 190 21.06 -10.62 -3.88
CA VAL A 190 19.98 -11.22 -3.10
C VAL A 190 20.51 -11.71 -1.76
N GLN A 191 19.79 -11.40 -0.68
CA GLN A 191 20.04 -11.98 0.64
C GLN A 191 18.74 -12.48 1.26
N GLU A 192 18.73 -13.76 1.65
CA GLU A 192 17.61 -14.33 2.39
C GLU A 192 17.73 -14.04 3.89
N THR A 193 16.60 -13.72 4.54
CA THR A 193 16.54 -13.56 5.99
C THR A 193 16.55 -14.92 6.69
N LYS A 194 17.25 -15.04 7.81
CA LYS A 194 17.41 -16.31 8.54
C LYS A 194 16.58 -16.42 9.81
N TYR A 195 16.32 -15.28 10.46
CA TYR A 195 15.60 -15.18 11.73
C TYR A 195 14.94 -13.80 11.84
N GLN A 196 14.08 -13.61 12.85
CA GLN A 196 13.41 -12.33 13.13
C GLN A 196 14.45 -11.24 13.43
N LEU A 197 14.29 -10.02 12.91
CA LEU A 197 15.24 -8.90 13.01
C LEU A 197 16.51 -9.04 12.16
N HIS A 198 16.68 -10.10 11.36
CA HIS A 198 17.84 -10.22 10.48
C HIS A 198 17.83 -9.18 9.35
N ALA A 199 16.66 -8.74 8.84
CA ALA A 199 16.62 -7.70 7.81
C ALA A 199 17.08 -6.34 8.34
N LYS A 200 16.84 -6.10 9.63
CA LYS A 200 17.35 -4.93 10.34
C LYS A 200 18.88 -4.92 10.40
N GLU A 201 19.50 -6.04 10.78
CA GLU A 201 20.96 -6.19 10.83
C GLU A 201 21.60 -6.02 9.44
N ILE A 202 20.94 -6.58 8.41
CA ILE A 202 21.35 -6.40 7.01
C ILE A 202 21.32 -4.92 6.64
N ALA A 203 20.20 -4.23 6.85
CA ALA A 203 20.04 -2.82 6.51
C ALA A 203 21.02 -1.91 7.27
N GLN A 204 21.30 -2.23 8.54
CA GLN A 204 22.25 -1.49 9.37
C GLN A 204 23.69 -1.59 8.84
N THR A 205 24.09 -2.74 8.28
CA THR A 205 25.47 -2.99 7.84
C THR A 205 25.68 -2.86 6.33
N LEU A 206 24.60 -2.70 5.55
CA LEU A 206 24.65 -2.60 4.10
C LEU A 206 25.47 -1.39 3.63
N ASP A 207 26.33 -1.60 2.65
CA ASP A 207 26.97 -0.51 1.92
C ASP A 207 26.00 0.04 0.87
N ILE A 208 25.23 1.04 1.28
CA ILE A 208 24.18 1.67 0.47
C ILE A 208 24.71 2.33 -0.81
N SER A 209 26.00 2.71 -0.87
CA SER A 209 26.60 3.38 -2.04
C SER A 209 26.65 2.50 -3.30
N LYS A 210 26.52 1.18 -3.13
CA LYS A 210 26.57 0.19 -4.22
C LYS A 210 25.24 0.00 -4.95
N TYR A 211 24.14 0.51 -4.39
CA TYR A 211 22.79 0.20 -4.84
C TYR A 211 21.98 1.49 -5.04
N ASP A 212 21.01 1.42 -5.95
CA ASP A 212 20.08 2.51 -6.24
C ASP A 212 18.76 2.34 -5.46
N GLY A 213 18.60 1.21 -4.76
CA GLY A 213 17.45 0.92 -3.90
C GLY A 213 17.53 -0.44 -3.20
N ILE A 214 16.73 -0.59 -2.14
CA ILE A 214 16.54 -1.84 -1.40
C ILE A 214 15.15 -2.38 -1.74
N VAL A 215 15.01 -3.67 -2.01
CA VAL A 215 13.72 -4.30 -2.33
C VAL A 215 13.41 -5.41 -1.34
N CYS A 216 12.27 -5.33 -0.68
CA CYS A 216 11.78 -6.32 0.27
C CYS A 216 10.77 -7.24 -0.42
N ILE A 217 11.09 -8.53 -0.53
CA ILE A 217 10.16 -9.58 -0.97
C ILE A 217 9.65 -10.28 0.28
N SER A 218 8.61 -9.72 0.89
CA SER A 218 8.02 -10.18 2.15
C SER A 218 6.65 -9.52 2.40
N GLY A 219 6.21 -9.45 3.66
CA GLY A 219 5.15 -8.55 4.12
C GLY A 219 5.72 -7.32 4.81
N ASP A 220 4.83 -6.53 5.43
CA ASP A 220 5.17 -5.22 6.01
C ASP A 220 6.28 -5.28 7.09
N GLY A 221 6.36 -6.34 7.88
CA GLY A 221 7.36 -6.46 8.95
C GLY A 221 8.82 -6.36 8.49
N VAL A 222 9.17 -6.86 7.29
CA VAL A 222 10.54 -6.71 6.77
C VAL A 222 10.85 -5.26 6.37
N LEU A 223 9.86 -4.53 5.84
CA LEU A 223 10.01 -3.10 5.57
C LEU A 223 10.31 -2.35 6.88
N VAL A 224 9.59 -2.68 7.95
CA VAL A 224 9.77 -2.07 9.28
C VAL A 224 11.17 -2.38 9.82
N GLU A 225 11.62 -3.63 9.72
CA GLU A 225 12.98 -4.03 10.09
C GLU A 225 14.04 -3.23 9.31
N VAL A 226 13.89 -3.09 8.00
CA VAL A 226 14.81 -2.33 7.14
C VAL A 226 14.83 -0.85 7.55
N VAL A 227 13.68 -0.21 7.72
CA VAL A 227 13.60 1.20 8.14
C VAL A 227 14.26 1.41 9.50
N ASN A 228 13.97 0.54 10.48
CA ASN A 228 14.62 0.61 11.79
C ASN A 228 16.13 0.35 11.71
N GLY A 229 16.59 -0.49 10.78
CA GLY A 229 18.01 -0.74 10.55
C GLY A 229 18.73 0.47 9.97
N LEU A 230 18.13 1.12 8.96
CA LEU A 230 18.66 2.34 8.33
C LEU A 230 18.72 3.51 9.32
N LEU A 231 17.68 3.69 10.13
CA LEU A 231 17.61 4.76 11.14
C LEU A 231 18.56 4.56 12.32
N GLN A 232 19.15 3.37 12.49
CA GLN A 232 20.15 3.09 13.51
C GLN A 232 21.59 3.30 13.05
N ARG A 233 21.81 3.70 11.79
CA ARG A 233 23.13 3.98 11.24
C ARG A 233 23.62 5.36 11.62
N ASP A 234 24.93 5.57 11.52
CA ASP A 234 25.51 6.91 11.72
C ASP A 234 25.20 7.86 10.57
N ASP A 235 25.13 7.34 9.35
CA ASP A 235 24.74 8.03 8.12
C ASP A 235 23.23 7.86 7.82
N TRP A 236 22.40 7.77 8.86
CA TRP A 236 20.97 7.48 8.72
C TRP A 236 20.25 8.48 7.81
N ASP A 237 20.68 9.74 7.79
CA ASP A 237 20.07 10.85 7.04
C ASP A 237 20.16 10.62 5.53
N ALA A 238 21.30 10.11 5.06
CA ALA A 238 21.48 9.66 3.69
C ALA A 238 20.85 8.28 3.47
N ALA A 239 21.01 7.37 4.44
CA ALA A 239 20.57 5.98 4.31
C ALA A 239 19.05 5.84 4.18
N ILE A 240 18.26 6.61 4.93
CA ILE A 240 16.79 6.53 4.91
C ILE A 240 16.17 7.12 3.63
N LYS A 241 16.94 7.91 2.88
CA LYS A 241 16.55 8.43 1.55
C LYS A 241 16.78 7.42 0.42
N MET A 242 17.45 6.30 0.71
CA MET A 242 17.53 5.19 -0.22
C MET A 242 16.12 4.65 -0.50
N PRO A 243 15.66 4.59 -1.77
CA PRO A 243 14.33 4.09 -2.09
C PRO A 243 14.14 2.64 -1.65
N ILE A 244 13.05 2.37 -0.94
CA ILE A 244 12.67 1.03 -0.50
C ILE A 244 11.48 0.54 -1.33
N GLY A 245 11.64 -0.60 -1.99
CA GLY A 245 10.60 -1.28 -2.75
C GLY A 245 9.98 -2.41 -1.94
N ILE A 246 8.68 -2.62 -2.10
CA ILE A 246 7.96 -3.72 -1.46
C ILE A 246 7.33 -4.59 -2.56
N ILE A 247 7.59 -5.89 -2.50
CA ILE A 247 6.96 -6.90 -3.35
C ILE A 247 6.19 -7.86 -2.44
N PRO A 248 4.88 -8.05 -2.65
CA PRO A 248 4.04 -8.79 -1.73
C PRO A 248 4.40 -10.27 -1.73
N ALA A 249 4.83 -10.77 -0.57
CA ALA A 249 5.05 -12.19 -0.30
C ALA A 249 4.67 -12.59 1.15
N GLY A 250 4.11 -11.65 1.93
CA GLY A 250 3.66 -11.87 3.30
C GLY A 250 2.16 -12.14 3.43
N THR A 251 1.70 -12.29 4.68
CA THR A 251 0.26 -12.34 5.03
C THR A 251 -0.36 -10.96 5.20
N GLY A 252 0.44 -9.96 5.58
CA GLY A 252 0.08 -8.54 5.61
C GLY A 252 0.94 -7.80 4.60
N ASN A 253 0.28 -7.14 3.65
CA ASN A 253 0.91 -6.40 2.55
C ASN A 253 0.26 -5.00 2.43
N GLY A 254 -0.05 -4.37 3.56
CA GLY A 254 -0.80 -3.11 3.64
C GLY A 254 -0.09 -1.95 2.94
N MET A 255 1.24 -1.86 3.07
CA MET A 255 2.01 -0.78 2.44
C MET A 255 1.96 -0.87 0.90
N ILE A 256 2.27 -2.03 0.33
CA ILE A 256 2.26 -2.19 -1.13
C ILE A 256 0.84 -2.17 -1.71
N LYS A 257 -0.16 -2.67 -0.97
CA LYS A 257 -1.56 -2.50 -1.33
C LYS A 257 -1.91 -1.02 -1.42
N SER A 258 -1.52 -0.21 -0.44
CA SER A 258 -1.74 1.25 -0.45
C SER A 258 -1.09 1.93 -1.66
N LEU A 259 0.15 1.58 -1.99
CA LEU A 259 0.87 2.17 -3.12
C LEU A 259 0.20 1.86 -4.47
N LEU A 260 -0.22 0.61 -4.69
CA LEU A 260 -0.82 0.18 -5.95
C LEU A 260 -2.28 0.64 -6.09
N ASP A 261 -3.03 0.64 -4.99
CA ASP A 261 -4.42 1.12 -4.96
C ASP A 261 -4.51 2.62 -5.30
N PHE A 262 -3.51 3.42 -4.95
CA PHE A 262 -3.42 4.84 -5.31
C PHE A 262 -3.46 5.09 -6.83
N VAL A 263 -3.07 4.11 -7.64
CA VAL A 263 -3.13 4.19 -9.11
C VAL A 263 -4.12 3.20 -9.73
N ASP A 264 -5.02 2.64 -8.92
CA ASP A 264 -6.01 1.62 -9.28
C ASP A 264 -5.40 0.32 -9.84
N ASP A 265 -4.13 0.01 -9.52
CA ASP A 265 -3.48 -1.25 -9.89
C ASP A 265 -3.77 -2.34 -8.84
N PRO A 266 -4.05 -3.59 -9.25
CA PRO A 266 -4.22 -4.68 -8.30
C PRO A 266 -2.91 -5.00 -7.58
N CYS A 267 -3.02 -5.34 -6.30
CA CYS A 267 -1.90 -5.79 -5.47
C CYS A 267 -1.39 -7.14 -5.98
N SER A 268 -0.38 -7.08 -6.86
CA SER A 268 0.22 -8.24 -7.50
C SER A 268 1.73 -8.09 -7.55
N VAL A 269 2.43 -9.23 -7.55
CA VAL A 269 3.90 -9.28 -7.65
C VAL A 269 4.39 -8.55 -8.90
N SER A 270 3.70 -8.71 -10.03
CA SER A 270 4.09 -8.10 -11.30
C SER A 270 3.96 -6.57 -11.29
N ASN A 271 2.88 -6.01 -10.75
CA ASN A 271 2.70 -4.56 -10.64
C ASN A 271 3.66 -3.93 -9.61
N ALA A 272 3.89 -4.61 -8.48
CA ALA A 272 4.89 -4.19 -7.50
C ALA A 272 6.30 -4.18 -8.09
N THR A 273 6.69 -5.24 -8.80
CA THR A 273 7.99 -5.34 -9.48
C THR A 273 8.14 -4.27 -10.57
N LEU A 274 7.07 -4.02 -11.33
CA LEU A 274 7.06 -2.96 -12.35
C LEU A 274 7.24 -1.56 -11.74
N SER A 275 6.65 -1.31 -10.57
CA SER A 275 6.82 -0.05 -9.83
C SER A 275 8.30 0.19 -9.46
N VAL A 276 8.97 -0.86 -8.97
CA VAL A 276 10.42 -0.82 -8.70
C VAL A 276 11.22 -0.57 -9.98
N ILE A 277 10.95 -1.30 -11.06
CA ILE A 277 11.68 -1.16 -12.33
C ILE A 277 11.51 0.23 -12.95
N ARG A 278 10.33 0.84 -12.83
CA ARG A 278 10.08 2.20 -13.33
C ARG A 278 10.87 3.25 -12.58
N GLY A 279 11.16 3.03 -11.30
CA GLY A 279 12.02 3.89 -10.51
C GLY A 279 11.36 5.18 -10.01
N HIS A 280 10.05 5.36 -10.17
CA HIS A 280 9.33 6.46 -9.52
C HIS A 280 9.41 6.31 -8.00
N LYS A 281 9.41 7.45 -7.30
CA LYS A 281 9.68 7.53 -5.86
C LYS A 281 8.61 8.39 -5.20
N CYS A 282 8.20 8.01 -4.00
CA CYS A 282 7.36 8.86 -3.14
C CYS A 282 7.95 8.93 -1.72
N SER A 283 7.73 10.07 -1.06
CA SER A 283 8.09 10.23 0.35
C SER A 283 7.10 9.51 1.26
N LEU A 284 7.60 9.00 2.38
CA LEU A 284 6.83 8.31 3.41
C LEU A 284 7.13 8.92 4.79
N ASP A 285 6.07 9.23 5.53
CA ASP A 285 6.12 9.65 6.92
C ASP A 285 6.61 8.50 7.81
N VAL A 286 7.42 8.82 8.81
CA VAL A 286 7.91 7.84 9.78
C VAL A 286 7.46 8.26 11.17
N ILE A 287 6.86 7.31 11.89
CA ILE A 287 6.39 7.53 13.24
C ILE A 287 7.49 7.13 14.20
N THR A 288 7.88 8.06 15.07
CA THR A 288 8.71 7.75 16.24
C THR A 288 7.80 7.41 17.42
N ILE A 289 7.90 6.18 17.90
CA ILE A 289 7.23 5.69 19.11
C ILE A 289 8.26 5.68 20.24
N LEU A 290 7.99 6.44 21.30
CA LEU A 290 8.91 6.68 22.41
C LEU A 290 8.30 6.27 23.75
N GLN A 291 9.09 5.55 24.55
CA GLN A 291 8.83 5.32 25.98
C GLN A 291 10.14 5.33 26.76
N GLY A 292 10.37 6.40 27.54
CA GLY A 292 11.66 6.62 28.18
C GLY A 292 12.77 6.76 27.14
N GLU A 293 13.83 5.96 27.28
CA GLU A 293 14.92 5.89 26.30
C GLU A 293 14.64 4.91 25.13
N THR A 294 13.61 4.07 25.25
CA THR A 294 13.29 3.07 24.23
C THR A 294 12.54 3.71 23.07
N LYS A 295 13.03 3.44 21.86
CA LYS A 295 12.49 3.95 20.61
C LYS A 295 12.15 2.81 19.65
N PHE A 296 11.06 2.99 18.92
CA PHE A 296 10.65 2.14 17.81
C PHE A 296 10.14 3.02 16.67
N PHE A 297 10.55 2.73 15.44
CA PHE A 297 10.06 3.45 14.27
C PHE A 297 9.00 2.63 13.57
N SER A 298 7.83 3.23 13.38
CA SER A 298 6.71 2.62 12.66
C SER A 298 6.49 3.35 11.34
N VAL A 299 6.02 2.61 10.34
CA VAL A 299 5.73 3.14 9.00
C VAL A 299 4.32 2.80 8.51
N LEU A 300 3.57 1.97 9.26
CA LEU A 300 2.26 1.48 8.84
C LEU A 300 1.15 1.86 9.83
N MET A 301 1.20 1.34 11.06
CA MET A 301 0.15 1.51 12.06
C MET A 301 0.58 1.26 13.52
N LEU A 302 -0.27 1.72 14.44
CA LEU A 302 -0.34 1.25 15.82
C LEU A 302 -1.77 0.84 16.17
N ALA A 303 -1.92 -0.29 16.86
CA ALA A 303 -3.21 -0.80 17.33
C ALA A 303 -3.23 -1.04 18.84
N TRP A 304 -4.35 -0.69 19.46
CA TRP A 304 -4.66 -1.02 20.85
C TRP A 304 -6.13 -1.40 21.00
N GLY A 305 -6.37 -2.49 21.74
CA GLY A 305 -7.71 -3.01 22.00
C GLY A 305 -8.12 -4.14 21.04
N LEU A 306 -9.34 -4.09 20.51
CA LEU A 306 -9.94 -5.20 19.74
C LEU A 306 -9.02 -5.73 18.63
N ILE A 307 -8.38 -4.84 17.89
CA ILE A 307 -7.62 -5.27 16.72
C ILE A 307 -6.26 -5.81 17.13
N ALA A 308 -5.56 -5.18 18.08
CA ALA A 308 -4.33 -5.74 18.62
C ALA A 308 -4.57 -7.14 19.21
N ASP A 309 -5.72 -7.35 19.86
CA ASP A 309 -6.13 -8.70 20.28
C ASP A 309 -6.30 -9.66 19.09
N ILE A 310 -6.88 -9.19 17.98
CA ILE A 310 -7.09 -10.01 16.79
C ILE A 310 -5.77 -10.37 16.15
N ASP A 311 -4.90 -9.40 15.92
CA ASP A 311 -3.64 -9.64 15.23
C ASP A 311 -2.76 -10.59 16.04
N ILE A 312 -2.56 -10.29 17.32
CA ILE A 312 -1.59 -10.99 18.17
C ILE A 312 -2.14 -12.30 18.73
N GLU A 313 -3.38 -12.36 19.22
CA GLU A 313 -3.90 -13.61 19.80
C GLU A 313 -4.27 -14.64 18.71
N SER A 314 -4.42 -14.24 17.45
CA SER A 314 -4.67 -15.15 16.34
C SER A 314 -3.40 -15.81 15.78
N GLU A 315 -2.21 -15.39 16.20
CA GLU A 315 -0.93 -15.98 15.80
C GLU A 315 -0.83 -17.49 16.10
N LYS A 316 -1.51 -17.97 17.15
CA LYS A 316 -1.63 -19.42 17.42
C LYS A 316 -2.35 -20.21 16.31
N TYR A 317 -3.04 -19.51 15.41
CA TYR A 317 -3.71 -20.04 14.22
C TYR A 317 -2.99 -19.68 12.92
N ARG A 318 -1.68 -19.38 12.96
CA ARG A 318 -0.90 -19.01 11.76
C ARG A 318 -0.98 -20.04 10.63
N TRP A 319 -1.27 -21.31 10.94
CA TRP A 319 -1.53 -22.36 9.95
C TRP A 319 -2.73 -22.07 9.02
N MET A 320 -3.68 -21.22 9.43
CA MET A 320 -4.82 -20.80 8.61
C MET A 320 -4.48 -19.70 7.60
N GLY A 321 -3.25 -19.16 7.61
CA GLY A 321 -2.90 -17.98 6.82
C GLY A 321 -3.74 -16.77 7.21
N SER A 322 -4.10 -15.91 6.24
CA SER A 322 -4.85 -14.67 6.50
C SER A 322 -6.26 -14.89 7.06
N ALA A 323 -6.89 -16.05 6.78
CA ALA A 323 -8.21 -16.40 7.30
C ALA A 323 -8.28 -16.48 8.85
N ARG A 324 -7.11 -16.55 9.53
CA ARG A 324 -7.03 -16.48 11.00
C ARG A 324 -7.61 -15.17 11.54
N LEU A 325 -7.46 -14.07 10.81
CA LEU A 325 -7.89 -12.74 11.26
C LEU A 325 -9.41 -12.68 11.29
N ASP A 326 -10.09 -13.12 10.24
CA ASP A 326 -11.56 -13.19 10.18
C ASP A 326 -12.13 -14.12 11.24
N PHE A 327 -11.57 -15.33 11.34
CA PHE A 327 -11.98 -16.31 12.35
C PHE A 327 -11.87 -15.71 13.76
N TYR A 328 -10.74 -15.09 14.07
CA TYR A 328 -10.51 -14.57 15.40
C TYR A 328 -11.28 -13.27 15.68
N ALA A 329 -11.53 -12.46 14.65
CA ALA A 329 -12.44 -11.31 14.73
C ALA A 329 -13.84 -11.75 15.16
N LEU A 330 -14.39 -12.82 14.59
CA LEU A 330 -15.68 -13.38 15.01
C LEU A 330 -15.66 -13.83 16.48
N VAL A 331 -14.61 -14.53 16.90
CA VAL A 331 -14.43 -14.95 18.30
C VAL A 331 -14.42 -13.74 19.25
N ARG A 332 -13.72 -12.65 18.86
CA ARG A 332 -13.62 -11.42 19.66
C ARG A 332 -14.89 -10.57 19.62
N ILE A 333 -15.66 -10.59 18.54
CA ILE A 333 -16.98 -9.94 18.49
C ILE A 333 -17.96 -10.62 19.48
N ILE A 334 -17.97 -11.95 19.53
CA ILE A 334 -18.79 -12.71 20.50
C ILE A 334 -18.34 -12.35 21.93
N HIS A 335 -17.02 -12.45 22.18
CA HIS A 335 -16.38 -12.17 23.46
C HIS A 335 -15.82 -10.74 23.54
N LYS A 336 -16.67 -9.75 23.24
CA LYS A 336 -16.29 -8.34 23.12
C LYS A 336 -15.64 -7.82 24.41
N ARG A 337 -14.46 -7.23 24.26
CA ARG A 337 -13.71 -6.56 25.34
C ARG A 337 -13.81 -5.05 25.19
N ARG A 338 -13.51 -4.35 26.29
CA ARG A 338 -13.43 -2.89 26.34
C ARG A 338 -12.26 -2.50 27.23
N TYR A 339 -11.60 -1.40 26.88
CA TYR A 339 -10.33 -0.98 27.42
C TYR A 339 -10.47 0.43 28.01
N ASN A 340 -10.15 0.58 29.29
CA ASN A 340 -9.98 1.91 29.87
C ASN A 340 -8.65 2.48 29.40
N GLY A 341 -8.58 3.79 29.24
CA GLY A 341 -7.36 4.48 28.87
C GLY A 341 -7.68 5.92 28.52
N ARG A 342 -6.62 6.70 28.33
CA ARG A 342 -6.70 8.09 27.92
C ARG A 342 -5.90 8.28 26.65
N LEU A 343 -6.50 8.96 25.70
CA LEU A 343 -5.87 9.34 24.44
C LEU A 343 -5.63 10.84 24.51
N SER A 344 -4.38 11.28 24.35
CA SER A 344 -4.07 12.70 24.14
C SER A 344 -3.53 12.88 22.74
N PHE A 345 -3.94 13.93 22.03
CA PHE A 345 -3.46 14.17 20.67
C PHE A 345 -3.41 15.65 20.33
N VAL A 346 -2.59 15.98 19.34
CA VAL A 346 -2.57 17.28 18.68
C VAL A 346 -3.35 17.14 17.37
N PRO A 347 -4.52 17.78 17.21
CA PRO A 347 -5.35 17.63 16.02
C PRO A 347 -4.66 18.26 14.79
N ALA A 348 -4.91 17.68 13.62
CA ALA A 348 -4.63 18.34 12.35
C ALA A 348 -5.62 19.50 12.11
N PRO A 349 -5.30 20.47 11.23
CA PRO A 349 -6.22 21.53 10.85
C PRO A 349 -7.58 20.97 10.42
N GLY A 350 -8.67 21.47 11.03
CA GLY A 350 -10.04 21.02 10.80
C GLY A 350 -10.56 19.95 11.79
N TYR A 351 -9.70 19.41 12.68
CA TYR A 351 -10.06 18.42 13.69
C TYR A 351 -9.99 18.97 15.13
N GLU A 352 -9.90 20.28 15.29
CA GLU A 352 -9.74 20.95 16.59
C GLU A 352 -11.00 20.90 17.45
N THR A 353 -12.16 20.57 16.88
CA THR A 353 -13.42 20.48 17.63
C THR A 353 -13.55 19.18 18.43
N TYR A 354 -12.68 18.20 18.17
CA TYR A 354 -12.76 16.88 18.79
C TYR A 354 -11.97 16.81 20.10
N GLY A 355 -12.56 16.12 21.08
CA GLY A 355 -11.98 15.95 22.41
C GLY A 355 -11.97 17.24 23.24
N GLU A 356 -11.67 17.07 24.52
CA GLU A 356 -11.62 18.17 25.47
C GLU A 356 -10.23 18.83 25.46
N PRO A 357 -10.14 20.17 25.48
CA PRO A 357 -8.88 20.88 25.64
C PRO A 357 -8.13 20.41 26.90
N SER A 358 -6.83 20.15 26.75
CA SER A 358 -5.97 19.70 27.84
C SER A 358 -4.95 20.77 28.20
N ASN A 359 -4.96 21.23 29.45
CA ASN A 359 -3.90 22.09 29.99
C ASN A 359 -2.67 21.20 30.30
N GLN A 360 -1.86 20.87 29.29
CA GLN A 360 -0.68 20.00 29.47
C GLN A 360 0.51 20.67 30.17
N ASN A 361 0.39 21.90 30.68
CA ASN A 361 1.46 22.55 31.46
C ASN A 361 1.82 21.85 32.78
N ASP A 362 0.98 20.94 33.30
CA ASP A 362 1.20 20.31 34.63
C ASP A 362 1.76 18.87 34.61
N ARG A 363 1.89 18.20 33.46
CA ARG A 363 2.30 16.78 33.40
C ARG A 363 3.56 16.46 32.60
N CYS A 364 3.98 17.30 31.64
CA CYS A 364 5.24 17.07 30.91
C CYS A 364 6.51 17.25 31.79
N THR A 365 6.41 17.92 32.94
CA THR A 365 7.56 18.37 33.74
C THR A 365 7.84 17.57 35.01
N LYS A 366 7.04 16.56 35.38
CA LYS A 366 7.28 15.76 36.60
C LYS A 366 7.86 14.37 36.32
N LYS A 367 9.02 14.33 35.64
CA LYS A 367 10.13 13.35 35.83
C LYS A 367 11.32 13.62 34.88
N MET A 368 11.78 14.86 34.80
CA MET A 368 13.16 15.15 34.37
C MET A 368 13.71 16.26 35.27
N SER A 369 13.90 15.93 36.56
CA SER A 369 14.79 16.70 37.41
C SER A 369 16.22 16.52 36.88
N LYS A 370 16.73 17.58 36.25
CA LYS A 370 18.15 17.79 35.96
C LYS A 370 19.01 17.39 37.16
N SER A 371 19.82 16.35 37.01
CA SER A 371 21.12 16.28 37.67
C SER A 371 22.11 16.99 36.76
N GLN A 372 22.68 18.09 37.25
CA GLN A 372 23.73 18.86 36.58
C GLN A 372 25.00 18.03 36.40
N GLU A 373 25.58 18.17 35.19
CA GLU A 373 27.02 18.24 34.86
C GLU A 373 27.96 17.20 35.47
N ASP A 374 28.23 16.15 34.68
CA ASP A 374 29.52 15.91 34.01
C ASP A 374 29.63 14.42 33.67
N SER A 375 29.18 14.05 32.47
CA SER A 375 29.56 12.77 31.87
C SER A 375 29.38 12.87 30.36
N VAL A 376 30.52 12.84 29.66
CA VAL A 376 30.73 12.42 28.27
C VAL A 376 29.45 12.36 27.43
N LYS A 377 29.31 13.25 26.44
CA LYS A 377 28.33 13.10 25.34
C LYS A 377 28.53 11.72 24.73
N SER A 378 27.83 10.71 25.23
CA SER A 378 27.67 9.43 24.55
C SER A 378 27.08 9.80 23.22
N ARG A 379 27.85 9.68 22.15
CA ARG A 379 27.35 9.90 20.79
C ARG A 379 26.09 9.06 20.68
N GLN A 380 24.92 9.69 20.64
CA GLN A 380 23.69 8.97 20.37
C GLN A 380 23.75 8.65 18.88
N HIS A 381 24.07 7.40 18.56
CA HIS A 381 24.17 6.92 17.18
C HIS A 381 22.74 6.74 16.64
N GLY A 382 22.52 7.04 15.36
CA GLY A 382 21.21 6.93 14.71
C GLY A 382 20.27 8.13 14.91
N TYR A 383 19.13 8.05 14.24
CA TYR A 383 18.05 9.03 14.29
C TYR A 383 17.38 9.06 15.67
N GLN A 384 17.09 10.27 16.17
CA GLN A 384 16.55 10.48 17.51
C GLN A 384 15.03 10.73 17.55
N GLY A 385 14.39 10.88 16.39
CA GLY A 385 13.03 11.40 16.29
C GLY A 385 13.02 12.89 15.94
N PRO A 386 11.85 13.45 15.60
CA PRO A 386 11.74 14.85 15.22
C PRO A 386 11.86 15.78 16.44
N GLU A 387 12.56 16.90 16.29
CA GLU A 387 12.65 17.94 17.34
C GLU A 387 11.36 18.76 17.40
N ILE A 388 10.31 18.20 18.00
CA ILE A 388 9.02 18.90 18.16
C ILE A 388 8.88 19.40 19.61
N SER A 389 8.76 20.71 19.78
CA SER A 389 8.34 21.31 21.05
C SER A 389 6.86 21.01 21.29
N LEU A 390 6.58 19.96 22.04
CA LEU A 390 5.22 19.51 22.33
C LEU A 390 4.47 20.42 23.33
N ASP A 391 5.21 21.21 24.12
CA ASP A 391 4.66 22.01 25.22
C ASP A 391 3.83 23.22 24.72
N SER A 392 4.07 23.67 23.49
CA SER A 392 3.36 24.80 22.88
C SER A 392 2.16 24.39 22.01
N LEU A 393 1.85 23.10 21.93
CA LEU A 393 0.79 22.59 21.06
C LEU A 393 -0.55 22.47 21.79
N GLU A 394 -1.64 22.66 21.05
CA GLU A 394 -3.00 22.55 21.57
C GLU A 394 -3.42 21.08 21.71
N TRP A 395 -3.07 20.47 22.84
CA TRP A 395 -3.43 19.09 23.14
C TRP A 395 -4.92 18.94 23.46
N ARG A 396 -5.53 17.89 22.91
CA ARG A 396 -6.89 17.45 23.18
C ARG A 396 -6.88 16.08 23.80
N THR A 397 -7.91 15.75 24.56
CA THR A 397 -8.04 14.47 25.25
C THR A 397 -9.38 13.80 25.00
N ILE A 398 -9.34 12.46 24.89
CA ILE A 398 -10.52 11.61 24.87
C ILE A 398 -10.26 10.46 25.85
N ASP A 399 -11.15 10.33 26.84
CA ASP A 399 -11.12 9.25 27.82
C ASP A 399 -12.01 8.07 27.38
N GLY A 400 -11.57 6.87 27.74
CA GLY A 400 -12.27 5.62 27.46
C GLY A 400 -13.53 5.42 28.32
N PRO A 401 -14.21 4.27 28.18
CA PRO A 401 -13.68 3.04 27.60
C PRO A 401 -13.81 2.94 26.08
N PHE A 402 -12.82 2.31 25.45
CA PHE A 402 -12.76 2.05 24.01
C PHE A 402 -12.97 0.58 23.68
N VAL A 403 -13.44 0.29 22.47
CA VAL A 403 -13.40 -1.06 21.89
C VAL A 403 -12.08 -1.27 21.16
N SER A 404 -11.69 -0.30 20.33
CA SER A 404 -10.42 -0.30 19.58
C SER A 404 -9.93 1.11 19.37
N VAL A 405 -8.61 1.28 19.30
CA VAL A 405 -7.92 2.49 18.88
C VAL A 405 -6.86 2.09 17.86
N TRP A 406 -6.82 2.81 16.76
CA TRP A 406 -5.95 2.61 15.61
C TRP A 406 -5.32 3.92 15.20
N LEU A 407 -4.04 3.90 14.89
CA LEU A 407 -3.37 4.97 14.16
C LEU A 407 -2.80 4.37 12.89
N HIS A 408 -3.01 5.03 11.77
CA HIS A 408 -2.53 4.60 10.47
C HIS A 408 -1.77 5.72 9.77
N ASN A 409 -0.67 5.32 9.13
CA ASN A 409 0.16 6.15 8.27
C ASN A 409 -0.26 6.07 6.80
N VAL A 410 -0.85 4.93 6.41
CA VAL A 410 -1.27 4.65 5.04
C VAL A 410 -2.67 4.00 5.03
N PRO A 411 -3.39 4.03 3.90
CA PRO A 411 -4.79 3.62 3.90
C PRO A 411 -5.08 2.17 4.25
N TRP A 412 -4.23 1.25 3.80
CA TRP A 412 -4.43 -0.18 3.97
C TRP A 412 -3.50 -0.74 5.05
N GLY A 413 -4.06 -1.46 6.02
CA GLY A 413 -3.30 -2.25 7.00
C GLY A 413 -3.01 -3.68 6.53
N SER A 414 -3.78 -4.17 5.56
CA SER A 414 -3.58 -5.45 4.87
C SER A 414 -4.30 -5.42 3.51
N GLU A 415 -4.23 -6.48 2.71
CA GLU A 415 -4.87 -6.52 1.37
C GLU A 415 -6.40 -6.32 1.41
N ASP A 416 -7.06 -6.73 2.49
CA ASP A 416 -8.52 -6.69 2.67
C ASP A 416 -8.98 -5.70 3.75
N THR A 417 -8.06 -4.88 4.29
CA THR A 417 -8.35 -3.97 5.40
C THR A 417 -7.91 -2.54 5.07
N MET A 418 -8.81 -1.77 4.46
CA MET A 418 -8.68 -0.33 4.28
C MET A 418 -9.07 0.37 5.59
N ALA A 419 -8.14 0.40 6.53
CA ALA A 419 -8.36 0.97 7.85
C ALA A 419 -8.47 2.51 7.83
N ALA A 420 -7.71 3.20 6.97
CA ALA A 420 -7.65 4.65 6.99
C ALA A 420 -7.84 5.27 5.59
N PRO A 421 -9.07 5.29 5.05
CA PRO A 421 -9.32 5.68 3.66
C PRO A 421 -8.76 7.06 3.26
N ASP A 422 -8.61 7.99 4.21
CA ASP A 422 -8.13 9.35 3.95
C ASP A 422 -6.63 9.56 4.29
N ALA A 423 -5.92 8.50 4.72
CA ALA A 423 -4.50 8.55 5.04
C ALA A 423 -3.65 8.86 3.81
N LYS A 424 -2.56 9.60 4.01
CA LYS A 424 -1.63 9.98 2.95
C LYS A 424 -0.21 9.66 3.38
N PHE A 425 0.59 9.20 2.42
CA PHE A 425 1.95 8.75 2.69
C PHE A 425 2.87 9.79 3.32
N SER A 426 2.66 11.09 3.03
CA SER A 426 3.59 12.13 3.47
C SER A 426 2.96 13.49 3.84
N ASP A 427 1.78 13.47 4.46
CA ASP A 427 1.09 14.71 4.86
C ASP A 427 1.47 15.22 6.26
N GLY A 428 2.31 14.50 7.00
CA GLY A 428 2.79 14.85 8.33
C GLY A 428 1.80 14.52 9.45
N TYR A 429 0.80 13.68 9.19
CA TYR A 429 -0.25 13.31 10.13
C TYR A 429 -0.47 11.80 10.20
N LEU A 430 -1.11 11.37 11.28
CA LEU A 430 -1.67 10.03 11.44
C LEU A 430 -3.18 10.10 11.44
N ASP A 431 -3.80 9.10 10.83
CA ASP A 431 -5.23 8.91 10.88
C ASP A 431 -5.57 8.07 12.11
N LEU A 432 -6.20 8.71 13.09
CA LEU A 432 -6.65 8.14 14.35
C LEU A 432 -8.10 7.66 14.22
N ILE A 433 -8.29 6.34 14.32
CA ILE A 433 -9.60 5.69 14.28
C ILE A 433 -9.92 5.12 15.66
N ILE A 434 -11.02 5.58 16.25
CA ILE A 434 -11.49 5.13 17.57
C ILE A 434 -12.84 4.45 17.40
N ILE A 435 -12.92 3.17 17.78
CA ILE A 435 -14.17 2.43 17.86
C ILE A 435 -14.71 2.54 19.29
N LYS A 436 -15.81 3.27 19.43
CA LYS A 436 -16.54 3.44 20.69
C LYS A 436 -17.40 2.21 21.00
N ASN A 437 -18.00 2.19 22.18
CA ASN A 437 -18.88 1.09 22.56
C ASN A 437 -20.10 0.99 21.62
N CYS A 438 -20.22 -0.14 20.91
CA CYS A 438 -21.33 -0.43 20.01
C CYS A 438 -21.92 -1.83 20.23
N PRO A 439 -23.17 -2.11 19.80
CA PRO A 439 -23.73 -3.45 19.79
C PRO A 439 -22.89 -4.43 18.97
N ARG A 440 -22.89 -5.73 19.32
CA ARG A 440 -22.10 -6.75 18.60
C ARG A 440 -22.46 -6.85 17.11
N ALA A 441 -23.74 -6.74 16.78
CA ALA A 441 -24.19 -6.74 15.39
C ALA A 441 -23.66 -5.53 14.60
N SER A 442 -23.62 -4.36 15.24
CA SER A 442 -22.99 -3.17 14.65
C SER A 442 -21.49 -3.35 14.47
N LEU A 443 -20.80 -3.96 15.45
CA LEU A 443 -19.37 -4.28 15.34
C LEU A 443 -19.09 -5.24 14.19
N LEU A 444 -19.91 -6.28 14.03
CA LEU A 444 -19.80 -7.20 12.89
C LEU A 444 -19.98 -6.47 11.55
N ALA A 445 -20.97 -5.56 11.47
CA ALA A 445 -21.21 -4.74 10.29
C ALA A 445 -20.08 -3.73 10.01
N LEU A 446 -19.33 -3.29 11.03
CA LEU A 446 -18.11 -2.49 10.84
C LEU A 446 -17.01 -3.34 10.21
N MET A 447 -16.76 -4.53 10.75
CA MET A 447 -15.69 -5.41 10.25
C MET A 447 -15.96 -5.84 8.79
N SER A 448 -17.22 -6.09 8.41
CA SER A 448 -17.56 -6.41 7.02
C SER A 448 -17.38 -5.26 6.02
N LYS A 449 -17.14 -4.03 6.51
CA LYS A 449 -16.94 -2.81 5.71
C LYS A 449 -15.50 -2.31 5.78
N LEU A 450 -14.57 -3.13 6.27
CA LEU A 450 -13.14 -2.79 6.29
C LEU A 450 -12.52 -2.81 4.89
N SER A 451 -13.01 -3.67 3.99
CA SER A 451 -12.44 -3.83 2.64
C SER A 451 -12.69 -2.62 1.72
N ASP A 452 -13.72 -1.82 1.98
CA ASP A 452 -14.05 -0.61 1.20
C ASP A 452 -13.86 0.69 2.01
N GLY A 453 -13.35 0.58 3.25
CA GLY A 453 -13.15 1.71 4.15
C GLY A 453 -14.43 2.41 4.63
N SER A 454 -15.62 2.00 4.19
CA SER A 454 -16.87 2.73 4.46
C SER A 454 -17.32 2.63 5.92
N TYR A 455 -16.70 1.75 6.71
CA TYR A 455 -16.96 1.58 8.15
C TYR A 455 -16.71 2.88 8.95
N VAL A 456 -15.83 3.77 8.48
CA VAL A 456 -15.54 5.06 9.12
C VAL A 456 -16.75 6.00 9.18
N LYS A 457 -17.76 5.79 8.32
CA LYS A 457 -19.00 6.59 8.29
C LYS A 457 -20.00 6.21 9.41
N SER A 458 -19.69 5.18 10.19
CA SER A 458 -20.57 4.71 11.27
C SER A 458 -20.57 5.68 12.46
N PRO A 459 -21.72 5.89 13.15
CA PRO A 459 -21.77 6.72 14.36
C PRO A 459 -20.95 6.16 15.54
N TYR A 460 -20.50 4.90 15.45
CA TYR A 460 -19.66 4.27 16.47
C TYR A 460 -18.17 4.44 16.24
N VAL A 461 -17.78 5.01 15.10
CA VAL A 461 -16.39 5.25 14.72
C VAL A 461 -16.13 6.74 14.76
N LEU A 462 -15.04 7.12 15.40
CA LEU A 462 -14.51 8.47 15.32
C LEU A 462 -13.21 8.43 14.50
N TYR A 463 -13.13 9.28 13.48
CA TYR A 463 -12.02 9.34 12.54
C TYR A 463 -11.42 10.74 12.56
N LEU A 464 -10.14 10.87 12.92
CA LEU A 464 -9.44 12.14 13.11
C LEU A 464 -8.08 12.09 12.43
N LYS A 465 -7.55 13.24 12.01
CA LYS A 465 -6.12 13.38 11.73
C LYS A 465 -5.39 14.04 12.88
N VAL A 466 -4.23 13.52 13.24
CA VAL A 466 -3.43 13.97 14.40
C VAL A 466 -1.95 14.07 14.06
N LYS A 467 -1.27 15.09 14.60
CA LYS A 467 0.18 15.32 14.38
C LYS A 467 1.06 14.62 15.41
N ALA A 468 0.57 14.56 16.65
CA ALA A 468 1.21 13.89 17.77
C ALA A 468 0.14 13.19 18.59
N PHE A 469 0.51 12.09 19.22
CA PHE A 469 -0.41 11.25 19.95
C PHE A 469 0.27 10.63 21.18
N ILE A 470 -0.50 10.49 22.26
CA ILE A 470 -0.08 9.82 23.48
C ILE A 470 -1.20 8.85 23.86
N LEU A 471 -0.82 7.58 24.01
CA LEU A 471 -1.67 6.55 24.58
C LEU A 471 -1.27 6.33 26.04
N GLU A 472 -2.20 6.53 26.96
CA GLU A 472 -2.11 6.07 28.34
C GLU A 472 -3.03 4.84 28.48
N PRO A 473 -2.49 3.62 28.27
CA PRO A 473 -3.30 2.41 28.26
C PRO A 473 -3.73 2.06 29.69
N GLY A 474 -5.00 1.75 29.86
CA GLY A 474 -5.55 1.25 31.12
C GLY A 474 -5.97 -0.21 31.06
N GLN A 475 -6.49 -0.69 32.18
CA GLN A 475 -6.98 -2.07 32.34
C GLN A 475 -8.31 -2.29 31.60
N ARG A 476 -8.71 -3.54 31.39
CA ARG A 476 -10.00 -3.88 30.79
C ARG A 476 -11.15 -3.40 31.68
N PHE A 477 -12.16 -2.75 31.08
CA PHE A 477 -13.27 -2.08 31.79
C PHE A 477 -14.03 -2.99 32.78
N LYS A 478 -14.11 -4.31 32.55
CA LYS A 478 -14.75 -5.28 33.47
C LYS A 478 -13.79 -6.27 34.13
N CYS A 479 -12.49 -6.15 33.87
CA CYS A 479 -11.46 -7.04 34.42
C CYS A 479 -10.24 -6.18 34.79
N PRO A 480 -10.25 -5.52 35.96
CA PRO A 480 -9.22 -4.55 36.32
C PRO A 480 -7.84 -5.17 36.55
N THR A 481 -7.75 -6.50 36.64
CA THR A 481 -6.50 -7.26 36.74
C THR A 481 -5.93 -7.67 35.40
N LYS A 482 -6.54 -7.25 34.28
CA LYS A 482 -6.13 -7.65 32.93
C LYS A 482 -5.97 -6.45 32.02
N GLY A 483 -4.79 -6.31 31.44
CA GLY A 483 -4.49 -5.26 30.47
C GLY A 483 -4.89 -5.66 29.05
N GLY A 484 -4.40 -4.90 28.09
CA GLY A 484 -4.52 -5.15 26.65
C GLY A 484 -3.16 -5.34 26.00
N ILE A 485 -3.15 -5.30 24.68
CA ILE A 485 -1.95 -5.43 23.86
C ILE A 485 -1.78 -4.14 23.06
N ILE A 486 -0.56 -3.63 23.00
CA ILE A 486 -0.14 -2.56 22.10
C ILE A 486 0.72 -3.21 21.01
N ASP A 487 0.24 -3.09 19.79
CA ASP A 487 0.85 -3.63 18.59
C ASP A 487 1.21 -2.48 17.64
N SER A 488 2.35 -2.57 16.97
CA SER A 488 2.72 -1.63 15.91
C SER A 488 3.37 -2.37 14.76
N ASP A 489 2.85 -2.13 13.56
CA ASP A 489 3.24 -2.78 12.31
C ASP A 489 3.27 -4.32 12.39
N GLY A 490 2.42 -4.93 13.23
CA GLY A 490 2.35 -6.38 13.46
C GLY A 490 3.36 -6.91 14.49
N GLU A 491 4.13 -6.03 15.15
CA GLU A 491 5.03 -6.36 16.24
C GLU A 491 4.49 -5.88 17.59
N VAL A 492 4.63 -6.73 18.62
CA VAL A 492 4.12 -6.40 19.95
C VAL A 492 5.08 -5.47 20.68
N LEU A 493 4.62 -4.25 20.93
CA LEU A 493 5.36 -3.27 21.71
C LEU A 493 5.21 -3.50 23.21
N ALA A 494 4.00 -3.77 23.69
CA ALA A 494 3.72 -3.94 25.12
C ALA A 494 2.48 -4.81 25.40
N ARG A 495 2.56 -5.64 26.45
CA ARG A 495 1.44 -6.41 26.99
C ARG A 495 1.17 -6.03 28.44
N GLY A 496 -0.08 -5.77 28.76
CA GLY A 496 -0.50 -5.61 30.15
C GLY A 496 -0.61 -6.96 30.87
N GLU A 497 -0.69 -6.94 32.21
CA GLU A 497 -0.80 -8.16 33.00
C GLU A 497 -2.01 -9.03 32.56
N GLY A 498 -1.84 -10.35 32.62
CA GLY A 498 -2.93 -11.31 32.37
C GLY A 498 -3.39 -11.42 30.90
N THR A 499 -2.63 -10.87 29.95
CA THR A 499 -2.87 -11.04 28.50
C THR A 499 -2.15 -12.27 27.94
N TYR A 500 -2.48 -12.61 26.69
CA TYR A 500 -1.88 -13.73 25.98
C TYR A 500 -0.35 -13.62 25.90
N ASN A 501 0.35 -14.69 26.31
CA ASN A 501 1.82 -14.82 26.32
C ASN A 501 2.58 -13.71 27.07
N CYS A 502 1.97 -13.04 28.05
CA CYS A 502 2.62 -11.98 28.82
C CYS A 502 3.90 -12.43 29.58
N GLU A 503 4.00 -13.70 29.97
CA GLU A 503 5.14 -14.22 30.75
C GLU A 503 6.27 -14.82 29.90
N GLN A 504 6.06 -14.99 28.59
CA GLN A 504 6.98 -15.76 27.73
C GLN A 504 7.98 -14.90 26.96
N LYS A 505 7.74 -13.59 26.83
CA LYS A 505 8.60 -12.66 26.09
C LYS A 505 8.77 -11.35 26.86
N LYS A 506 10.01 -10.85 26.91
CA LYS A 506 10.27 -9.48 27.33
C LYS A 506 9.84 -8.57 26.19
N ASP A 507 8.75 -7.84 26.39
CA ASP A 507 8.27 -6.87 25.43
C ASP A 507 9.25 -5.69 25.28
N LEU A 508 9.19 -4.99 24.16
CA LEU A 508 10.06 -3.86 23.87
C LEU A 508 9.81 -2.68 24.83
N MET A 509 8.54 -2.47 25.18
CA MET A 509 8.05 -1.39 26.01
C MET A 509 7.17 -1.93 27.14
N ALA A 510 7.05 -1.16 28.22
CA ALA A 510 6.09 -1.41 29.28
C ALA A 510 4.66 -1.03 28.82
N TYR A 511 3.66 -1.70 29.40
CA TYR A 511 2.25 -1.36 29.19
C TYR A 511 1.86 -0.11 30.00
N ASP A 512 2.38 1.02 29.56
CA ASP A 512 2.25 2.34 30.18
C ASP A 512 2.23 3.42 29.08
N ARG A 513 2.26 4.70 29.45
CA ARG A 513 2.28 5.86 28.55
C ARG A 513 3.27 5.68 27.41
N ILE A 514 2.78 5.76 26.17
CA ILE A 514 3.58 5.75 24.94
C ILE A 514 3.28 7.03 24.17
N GLN A 515 4.33 7.67 23.67
CA GLN A 515 4.25 8.87 22.85
C GLN A 515 4.58 8.56 21.40
N MET A 516 3.86 9.17 20.47
CA MET A 516 4.02 9.03 19.03
C MET A 516 4.12 10.40 18.39
N THR A 517 5.13 10.58 17.54
CA THR A 517 5.35 11.80 16.75
C THR A 517 5.66 11.45 15.31
N VAL A 518 5.14 12.22 14.37
CA VAL A 518 5.33 12.02 12.93
C VAL A 518 6.48 12.89 12.43
N ASP A 519 7.41 12.28 11.69
CA ASP A 519 8.39 12.99 10.86
C ASP A 519 7.94 12.92 9.40
N GLN A 520 7.74 14.09 8.79
CA GLN A 520 7.11 14.20 7.49
C GLN A 520 8.08 13.83 6.36
N GLY A 521 7.73 12.82 5.56
CA GLY A 521 8.47 12.42 4.37
C GLY A 521 9.91 11.97 4.66
N LEU A 522 10.14 11.40 5.84
CA LEU A 522 11.47 10.98 6.28
C LEU A 522 12.03 9.89 5.37
N ALA A 523 11.24 8.86 5.06
CA ALA A 523 11.65 7.74 4.21
C ALA A 523 11.25 7.93 2.74
N THR A 524 11.85 7.14 1.85
CA THR A 524 11.54 7.14 0.42
C THR A 524 11.19 5.73 -0.03
N LEU A 525 10.06 5.58 -0.72
CA LEU A 525 9.60 4.31 -1.29
C LEU A 525 9.65 4.36 -2.82
N PHE A 526 9.87 3.20 -3.46
CA PHE A 526 9.51 3.06 -4.87
C PHE A 526 7.98 3.10 -5.01
N SER A 527 7.49 3.86 -5.98
CA SER A 527 6.07 4.09 -6.24
C SER A 527 5.69 3.70 -7.68
N PRO A 528 4.41 3.43 -7.97
CA PRO A 528 3.97 3.16 -9.33
C PRO A 528 3.95 4.41 -10.23
N ARG A 529 3.97 5.62 -9.66
CA ARG A 529 3.96 6.94 -10.31
C ARG A 529 4.70 7.98 -9.50
#